data_AF-A0A7V9ACZ8-F1
#
_entry.id   AF-A0A7V9ACZ8-F1
#
_cell.length_a   1.000
_cell.length_b   1.000
_cell.length_c   1.000
_cell.angle_alpha   90.00
_cell.angle_beta   90.00
_cell.angle_gamma   90.00
#
_symmetry.space_group_name_H-M   'P 1'
#
loop_
_entity.id
_entity.type
_entity.pdbx_description
1 polymer ?
#
loop_
_entity_poly.entity_id
_entity_poly.type
_entity_poly.pdbx_seq_one_letter_code
_entity_poly.pdbx_strand_id
1 'polypeptide(L)'
;MQPLSPQEAVERLEEVLAHAWMVRTFLKHAEEIQGCPDMLAVPRTLFDTIRAVEPARQRGDLAAYLRRLQGKLAKLRRITQYYSEHYARFSPHTNYAMAALSLRGILRAMEDIFQRLDWEAVRQLPAVPPSRSAFPSAASSASSPAAPPASPSGSSPPSANPPSDPLDSLDIPEV
;
A
#
# COMPACT_ATOMS: atom_id res chain seq x y z
N MET A 1 4.78 9.85 -28.68
CA MET A 1 5.31 9.37 -27.39
C MET A 1 5.67 7.90 -27.56
N GLN A 2 6.83 7.46 -27.09
CA GLN A 2 7.28 6.07 -27.22
C GLN A 2 6.48 5.16 -26.27
N PRO A 3 6.05 3.96 -26.74
CA PRO A 3 5.32 3.00 -25.89
C PRO A 3 6.22 2.44 -24.79
N LEU A 4 5.62 2.14 -23.63
CA LEU A 4 6.27 1.49 -22.49
C LEU A 4 6.22 -0.02 -22.67
N SER A 5 7.33 -0.71 -22.40
CA SER A 5 7.33 -2.16 -22.29
C SER A 5 6.54 -2.62 -21.06
N PRO A 6 6.07 -3.88 -21.02
CA PRO A 6 5.37 -4.42 -19.86
C PRO A 6 6.18 -4.35 -18.56
N GLN A 7 7.49 -4.60 -18.64
CA GLN A 7 8.39 -4.58 -17.48
C GLN A 7 8.50 -3.16 -16.91
N GLU A 8 8.81 -2.17 -17.75
CA GLU A 8 8.93 -0.77 -17.33
C GLU A 8 7.61 -0.23 -16.77
N ALA A 9 6.48 -0.63 -17.34
CA ALA A 9 5.17 -0.25 -16.84
C ALA A 9 4.93 -0.81 -15.43
N VAL A 10 5.27 -2.08 -15.17
CA VAL A 10 5.15 -2.67 -13.83
C VAL A 10 6.04 -1.95 -12.83
N GLU A 11 7.29 -1.66 -13.18
CA GLU A 11 8.23 -0.95 -12.28
C GLU A 11 7.69 0.42 -11.87
N ARG A 12 7.21 1.22 -12.83
CA ARG A 12 6.59 2.52 -12.55
C ARG A 12 5.30 2.39 -11.74
N LEU A 13 4.49 1.35 -12.01
CA LEU A 13 3.26 1.12 -11.26
C LEU A 13 3.54 0.75 -9.80
N GLU A 14 4.63 0.02 -9.51
CA GLU A 14 5.03 -0.30 -8.13
C GLU A 14 5.37 0.97 -7.33
N GLU A 15 6.07 1.94 -7.93
CA GLU A 15 6.32 3.25 -7.31
C GLU A 15 5.01 3.97 -7.00
N VAL A 16 4.07 3.98 -7.96
CA VAL A 16 2.76 4.61 -7.78
C VAL A 16 1.94 3.90 -6.69
N LEU A 17 2.01 2.56 -6.61
CA LEU A 17 1.37 1.80 -5.53
C LEU A 17 2.01 2.05 -4.17
N ALA A 18 3.31 2.32 -4.09
CA ALA A 18 3.98 2.73 -2.86
C ALA A 18 3.42 4.07 -2.35
N HIS A 19 3.24 5.06 -3.24
CA HIS A 19 2.57 6.32 -2.88
C HIS A 19 1.12 6.10 -2.42
N ALA A 20 0.38 5.21 -3.09
CA ALA A 20 -0.97 4.83 -2.67
C ALA A 20 -0.98 4.18 -1.27
N TRP A 21 0.06 3.40 -0.93
CA TRP A 21 0.21 2.80 0.40
C TRP A 21 0.42 3.86 1.49
N MET A 22 1.16 4.93 1.21
CA MET A 22 1.35 6.04 2.15
C MET A 22 0.03 6.76 2.44
N VAL A 23 -0.73 7.10 1.40
CA VAL A 23 -2.07 7.71 1.56
C VAL A 23 -3.00 6.77 2.36
N ARG A 24 -3.01 5.48 2.02
CA ARG A 24 -3.77 4.47 2.77
C ARG A 24 -3.37 4.45 4.25
N THR A 25 -2.07 4.51 4.54
CA THR A 25 -1.54 4.45 5.91
C THR A 25 -1.92 5.67 6.72
N PHE A 26 -1.98 6.85 6.11
CA PHE A 26 -2.56 8.03 6.73
C PHE A 26 -4.07 7.83 7.01
N LEU A 27 -4.85 7.55 5.97
CA LEU A 27 -6.32 7.48 6.07
C LEU A 27 -6.83 6.38 7.00
N LYS A 28 -6.13 5.25 7.12
CA LYS A 28 -6.53 4.15 8.01
C LYS A 28 -6.34 4.46 9.50
N HIS A 29 -5.56 5.49 9.84
CA HIS A 29 -5.30 5.90 11.23
C HIS A 29 -5.91 7.27 11.56
N ALA A 30 -6.47 7.96 10.56
CA ALA A 30 -7.19 9.21 10.74
C ALA A 30 -8.49 8.96 11.53
N GLU A 31 -8.60 9.51 12.74
CA GLU A 31 -9.75 9.34 13.63
C GLU A 31 -11.04 9.84 12.97
N GLU A 32 -10.99 10.97 12.26
CA GLU A 32 -12.14 11.54 11.55
C GLU A 32 -12.66 10.61 10.44
N ILE A 33 -11.79 9.78 9.86
CA ILE A 33 -12.14 8.80 8.84
C ILE A 33 -12.69 7.52 9.48
N GLN A 34 -12.16 7.09 10.63
CA GLN A 34 -12.62 5.88 11.32
C GLN A 34 -14.11 5.97 11.72
N GLY A 35 -14.58 7.17 12.06
CA GLY A 35 -15.99 7.41 12.37
C GLY A 35 -16.93 7.48 11.17
N CYS A 36 -16.44 7.43 9.93
CA CYS A 36 -17.24 7.61 8.72
C CYS A 36 -17.14 6.39 7.77
N PRO A 37 -18.18 5.53 7.73
CA PRO A 37 -18.20 4.34 6.88
C PRO A 37 -17.95 4.61 5.39
N ASP A 38 -18.49 5.71 4.86
CA ASP A 38 -18.32 6.09 3.45
C ASP A 38 -16.87 6.44 3.12
N MET A 39 -16.16 7.05 4.07
CA MET A 39 -14.76 7.41 3.91
C MET A 39 -13.81 6.23 4.09
N LEU A 40 -14.18 5.23 4.90
CA LEU A 40 -13.43 3.98 5.04
C LEU A 40 -13.34 3.18 3.71
N ALA A 41 -14.25 3.43 2.76
CA ALA A 41 -14.17 2.83 1.43
C ALA A 41 -12.87 3.18 0.69
N VAL A 42 -12.26 4.33 0.98
CA VAL A 42 -11.03 4.81 0.34
C VAL A 42 -9.80 3.99 0.77
N PRO A 43 -9.38 3.97 2.05
CA PRO A 43 -8.24 3.16 2.49
C PRO A 43 -8.48 1.65 2.24
N ARG A 44 -9.73 1.18 2.30
CA ARG A 44 -10.06 -0.21 1.92
C ARG A 44 -9.83 -0.48 0.45
N THR A 45 -10.27 0.40 -0.45
CA THR A 45 -10.07 0.22 -1.90
C THR A 45 -8.59 0.29 -2.28
N LEU A 46 -7.80 1.16 -1.65
CA LEU A 46 -6.36 1.21 -1.85
C LEU A 46 -5.70 -0.11 -1.42
N PHE A 47 -6.05 -0.63 -0.25
CA PHE A 47 -5.58 -1.93 0.23
C PHE A 47 -5.94 -3.06 -0.75
N ASP A 48 -7.22 -3.17 -1.13
CA ASP A 48 -7.70 -4.23 -2.04
C ASP A 48 -7.03 -4.15 -3.41
N THR A 49 -6.70 -2.95 -3.90
CA THR A 49 -6.00 -2.75 -5.17
C THR A 49 -4.58 -3.27 -5.10
N ILE A 50 -3.82 -2.89 -4.06
CA ILE A 50 -2.43 -3.30 -3.87
C ILE A 50 -2.33 -4.81 -3.65
N ARG A 51 -3.21 -5.37 -2.80
CA ARG A 51 -3.25 -6.82 -2.54
C ARG A 51 -3.67 -7.64 -3.77
N ALA A 52 -4.48 -7.09 -4.67
CA ALA A 52 -4.94 -7.82 -5.85
C ALA A 52 -3.79 -8.19 -6.82
N VAL A 53 -2.77 -7.35 -6.90
CA VAL A 53 -1.65 -7.51 -7.85
C VAL A 53 -0.46 -8.25 -7.24
N GLU A 54 -0.35 -8.26 -5.92
CA GLU A 54 0.78 -8.82 -5.19
C GLU A 54 1.09 -10.29 -5.52
N PRO A 55 0.11 -11.21 -5.61
CA PRO A 55 0.41 -12.57 -6.04
C PRO A 55 1.06 -12.63 -7.43
N ALA A 56 0.65 -11.76 -8.36
CA ALA A 56 1.20 -11.71 -9.72
C ALA A 56 2.62 -11.14 -9.72
N ARG A 57 2.85 -10.12 -8.89
CA ARG A 57 4.18 -9.55 -8.67
C ARG A 57 5.17 -10.58 -8.13
N GLN A 58 4.80 -11.31 -7.08
CA GLN A 58 5.66 -12.30 -6.41
C GLN A 58 6.15 -13.42 -7.34
N ARG A 59 5.39 -13.76 -8.39
CA ARG A 59 5.75 -14.81 -9.35
C ARG A 59 6.25 -14.28 -10.70
N GLY A 60 6.45 -12.98 -10.83
CA GLY A 60 6.92 -12.36 -12.09
C GLY A 60 5.89 -12.37 -13.24
N ASP A 61 4.60 -12.51 -12.94
CA ASP A 61 3.53 -12.56 -13.94
C ASP A 61 3.05 -11.15 -14.32
N LEU A 62 3.82 -10.50 -15.21
CA LEU A 62 3.57 -9.12 -15.63
C LEU A 62 2.18 -8.96 -16.28
N ALA A 63 1.77 -9.95 -17.09
CA ALA A 63 0.51 -9.88 -17.82
C ALA A 63 -0.71 -9.92 -16.87
N ALA A 64 -0.70 -10.82 -15.88
CA ALA A 64 -1.76 -10.83 -14.87
C ALA A 64 -1.69 -9.60 -13.95
N TYR A 65 -0.50 -9.12 -13.59
CA TYR A 65 -0.34 -7.90 -12.82
C TYR A 65 -1.03 -6.72 -13.51
N LEU A 66 -0.67 -6.45 -14.77
CA LEU A 66 -1.14 -5.30 -15.54
C LEU A 66 -2.65 -5.35 -15.77
N ARG A 67 -3.20 -6.51 -16.17
CA ARG A 67 -4.65 -6.68 -16.37
C ARG A 67 -5.44 -6.50 -15.07
N ARG A 68 -4.96 -7.06 -13.96
CA ARG A 68 -5.61 -6.92 -12.66
C ARG A 68 -5.64 -5.46 -12.22
N LEU A 69 -4.52 -4.76 -12.34
CA LEU A 69 -4.42 -3.38 -11.91
C LEU A 69 -5.26 -2.45 -12.80
N GLN A 70 -5.22 -2.63 -14.12
CA GLN A 70 -6.07 -1.90 -15.06
C GLN A 70 -7.56 -2.05 -14.70
N GLY A 71 -7.99 -3.26 -14.35
CA GLY A 71 -9.37 -3.52 -13.92
C GLY A 71 -9.79 -2.79 -12.64
N LYS A 72 -8.85 -2.27 -11.83
CA LYS A 72 -9.15 -1.48 -10.62
C LYS A 72 -9.32 0.02 -10.89
N LEU A 73 -8.85 0.53 -12.03
CA LEU A 73 -8.86 1.96 -12.35
C LEU A 73 -10.25 2.60 -12.23
N ALA A 74 -11.30 1.93 -12.72
CA ALA A 74 -12.65 2.47 -12.67
C ALA A 74 -13.12 2.73 -11.23
N LYS A 75 -12.77 1.82 -10.29
CA LYS A 75 -13.10 1.98 -8.87
C LYS A 75 -12.22 3.03 -8.20
N LEU A 76 -10.92 3.05 -8.52
CA LEU A 76 -9.99 4.09 -8.04
C LEU A 76 -10.42 5.49 -8.47
N ARG A 77 -10.92 5.65 -9.70
CA ARG A 77 -11.44 6.93 -10.17
C ARG A 77 -12.62 7.41 -9.33
N ARG A 78 -13.58 6.53 -9.05
CA ARG A 78 -14.76 6.84 -8.24
C ARG A 78 -14.39 7.23 -6.81
N ILE A 79 -13.54 6.45 -6.14
CA ILE A 79 -13.16 6.76 -4.75
C ILE A 79 -12.29 8.01 -4.64
N THR A 80 -11.40 8.27 -5.62
CA THR A 80 -10.59 9.49 -5.67
C THR A 80 -11.46 10.73 -5.89
N GLN A 81 -12.46 10.64 -6.78
CA GLN A 81 -13.41 11.72 -7.00
C GLN A 81 -14.22 12.00 -5.72
N TYR A 82 -14.84 10.96 -5.15
CA TYR A 82 -15.63 11.09 -3.93
C TYR A 82 -14.81 11.73 -2.80
N TYR A 83 -13.61 11.21 -2.54
CA TYR A 83 -12.71 11.76 -1.53
C TYR A 83 -12.42 13.23 -1.79
N SER A 84 -12.06 13.59 -3.03
CA SER A 84 -11.71 14.97 -3.41
C SER A 84 -12.86 15.96 -3.22
N GLU A 85 -14.10 15.53 -3.44
CA GLU A 85 -15.30 16.37 -3.30
C GLU A 85 -15.79 16.49 -1.85
N HIS A 86 -15.47 15.51 -0.99
CA HIS A 86 -16.11 15.38 0.33
C HIS A 86 -15.17 15.53 1.52
N TYR A 87 -13.85 15.42 1.37
CA TYR A 87 -12.90 15.40 2.50
C TYR A 87 -13.08 16.57 3.48
N ALA A 88 -13.35 17.78 2.97
CA ALA A 88 -13.49 19.00 3.76
C ALA A 88 -14.71 18.98 4.71
N ARG A 89 -15.70 18.12 4.46
CA ARG A 89 -16.84 17.92 5.37
C ARG A 89 -16.45 17.14 6.63
N PHE A 90 -15.38 16.34 6.55
CA PHE A 90 -14.89 15.51 7.65
C PHE A 90 -13.77 16.22 8.41
N SER A 91 -12.87 16.86 7.67
CA SER A 91 -11.77 17.60 8.28
C SER A 91 -11.20 18.66 7.31
N PRO A 92 -11.05 19.92 7.74
CA PRO A 92 -10.42 20.97 6.94
C PRO A 92 -8.89 20.95 7.02
N HIS A 93 -8.29 20.00 7.76
CA HIS A 93 -6.84 19.96 7.94
C HIS A 93 -6.11 19.72 6.62
N THR A 94 -4.96 20.39 6.46
CA THR A 94 -4.12 20.34 5.25
C THR A 94 -3.78 18.90 4.84
N ASN A 95 -3.60 17.97 5.78
CA ASN A 95 -3.33 16.57 5.49
C ASN A 95 -4.41 15.91 4.61
N TYR A 96 -5.69 16.27 4.80
CA TYR A 96 -6.78 15.73 3.99
C TYR A 96 -6.80 16.32 2.58
N ALA A 97 -6.51 17.62 2.46
CA ALA A 97 -6.34 18.27 1.16
C ALA A 97 -5.14 17.69 0.38
N MET A 98 -4.03 17.44 1.07
CA MET A 98 -2.84 16.80 0.50
C MET A 98 -3.12 15.36 0.08
N ALA A 99 -3.84 14.58 0.90
CA ALA A 99 -4.28 13.24 0.51
C ALA A 99 -5.17 13.27 -0.75
N ALA A 100 -6.07 14.24 -0.89
CA ALA A 100 -6.88 14.39 -2.10
C ALA A 100 -6.00 14.69 -3.32
N LEU A 101 -5.03 15.60 -3.18
CA LEU A 101 -4.07 15.92 -4.24
C LEU A 101 -3.24 14.69 -4.63
N SER A 102 -2.71 13.95 -3.65
CA SER A 102 -1.96 12.72 -3.87
C SER A 102 -2.78 11.65 -4.58
N LEU A 103 -4.05 11.43 -4.19
CA LEU A 103 -4.93 10.46 -4.87
C LEU A 103 -5.15 10.81 -6.34
N ARG A 104 -5.34 12.10 -6.66
CA ARG A 104 -5.45 12.55 -8.06
C ARG A 104 -4.14 12.35 -8.82
N GLY A 105 -3.00 12.63 -8.19
CA GLY A 105 -1.67 12.41 -8.77
C GLY A 105 -1.41 10.93 -9.08
N ILE A 106 -1.72 10.05 -8.12
CA ILE A 106 -1.66 8.59 -8.28
C ILE A 106 -2.51 8.15 -9.46
N LEU A 107 -3.78 8.56 -9.51
CA LEU A 107 -4.69 8.15 -10.58
C LEU A 107 -4.18 8.60 -11.95
N ARG A 108 -3.77 9.87 -12.08
CA ARG A 108 -3.20 10.41 -13.32
C ARG A 108 -1.97 9.62 -13.75
N ALA A 109 -1.03 9.37 -12.83
CA ALA A 109 0.18 8.61 -13.13
C ALA A 109 -0.15 7.19 -13.62
N MET A 110 -1.10 6.51 -12.99
CA MET A 110 -1.56 5.19 -13.46
C MET A 110 -2.16 5.26 -14.86
N GLU A 111 -3.06 6.23 -15.11
CA GLU A 111 -3.70 6.44 -16.41
C GLU A 111 -2.66 6.70 -17.51
N ASP A 112 -1.69 7.57 -17.24
CA ASP A 112 -0.59 7.89 -18.17
C ASP A 112 0.25 6.65 -18.50
N ILE A 113 0.56 5.82 -17.50
CA ILE A 113 1.30 4.56 -17.71
C ILE A 113 0.48 3.60 -18.58
N PHE A 114 -0.80 3.40 -18.27
CA PHE A 114 -1.65 2.49 -19.05
C PHE A 114 -1.96 2.97 -20.46
N GLN A 115 -2.02 4.29 -20.68
CA GLN A 115 -2.16 4.88 -22.01
C GLN A 115 -0.93 4.64 -22.87
N ARG A 116 0.26 4.61 -22.27
CA ARG A 116 1.54 4.40 -22.97
C ARG A 116 1.94 2.94 -23.08
N LEU A 117 1.30 2.05 -22.34
CA LEU A 117 1.61 0.62 -22.32
C LEU A 117 1.37 -0.04 -23.67
N ASP A 118 2.36 -0.78 -24.17
CA ASP A 118 2.19 -1.66 -25.32
C ASP A 118 1.37 -2.90 -24.94
N TRP A 119 0.06 -2.82 -25.14
CA TRP A 119 -0.86 -3.94 -24.89
C TRP A 119 -0.68 -5.12 -25.83
N GLU A 120 -0.03 -4.96 -26.99
CA GLU A 120 0.29 -6.08 -27.87
C GLU A 120 1.43 -6.90 -27.25
N ALA A 121 2.49 -6.23 -26.79
CA ALA A 121 3.56 -6.89 -26.02
C ALA A 121 3.01 -7.63 -24.78
N VAL A 122 2.02 -7.06 -24.09
CA VAL A 122 1.37 -7.72 -22.93
C VAL A 122 0.63 -9.00 -23.34
N ARG A 123 -0.01 -9.05 -24.52
CA ARG A 123 -0.72 -10.24 -25.01
C ARG A 123 0.23 -11.37 -25.38
N GLN A 124 1.44 -11.03 -25.81
CA GLN A 124 2.47 -11.98 -26.24
C GLN A 124 3.28 -12.56 -25.07
N LEU A 125 3.14 -12.01 -23.86
CA LEU A 125 3.83 -12.54 -22.68
C LEU A 125 3.39 -13.98 -22.35
N PRO A 126 4.33 -14.84 -21.93
CA PRO A 126 4.02 -16.21 -21.57
C PRO A 126 3.09 -16.27 -20.35
N ALA A 127 2.21 -17.26 -20.33
CA ALA A 127 1.38 -17.54 -19.17
C ALA A 127 2.25 -18.08 -18.02
N VAL A 128 2.21 -17.41 -16.86
CA VAL A 128 2.84 -17.91 -15.64
C VAL A 128 1.76 -18.62 -14.81
N PRO A 129 1.84 -19.94 -14.60
CA PRO A 129 0.82 -20.66 -13.86
C PRO A 129 0.74 -20.15 -12.41
N PRO A 130 -0.46 -20.11 -11.81
CA PRO A 130 -0.59 -19.77 -10.39
C PRO A 130 0.18 -20.80 -9.56
N SER A 131 1.01 -20.32 -8.63
CA SER A 131 1.66 -21.21 -7.66
C SER A 131 0.58 -21.95 -6.87
N ARG A 132 0.63 -23.29 -6.89
CA ARG A 132 -0.16 -24.11 -5.96
C ARG A 132 0.42 -23.86 -4.58
N SER A 133 -0.16 -22.93 -3.83
CA SER A 133 0.17 -22.77 -2.43
C SER A 133 -0.09 -24.11 -1.72
N ALA A 134 0.98 -24.80 -1.34
CA ALA A 134 0.95 -25.88 -0.37
C ALA A 134 0.69 -25.24 1.00
N PHE A 135 -0.55 -24.90 1.30
CA PHE A 135 -0.95 -24.79 2.70
C PHE A 135 -0.90 -26.22 3.26
N PRO A 136 -0.03 -26.54 4.23
CA PRO A 136 -0.18 -27.77 4.97
C PRO A 136 -1.58 -27.74 5.60
N SER A 137 -2.36 -28.77 5.30
CA SER A 137 -3.64 -29.00 5.97
C SER A 137 -3.40 -28.93 7.49
N ALA A 138 -4.16 -28.09 8.18
CA ALA A 138 -4.14 -28.00 9.62
C ALA A 138 -4.65 -29.33 10.20
N ALA A 139 -3.75 -30.29 10.37
CA ALA A 139 -3.99 -31.54 11.06
C ALA A 139 -2.99 -31.67 12.21
N SER A 140 -3.53 -31.45 13.41
CA SER A 140 -3.14 -32.06 14.68
C SER A 140 -1.75 -31.79 15.26
N SER A 141 -1.71 -30.87 16.22
CA SER A 141 -0.98 -31.05 17.49
C SER A 141 -1.49 -30.07 18.55
N ALA A 142 -2.54 -30.49 19.26
CA ALA A 142 -2.88 -29.91 20.55
C ALA A 142 -1.88 -30.46 21.59
N SER A 143 -0.95 -29.61 22.03
CA SER A 143 -0.19 -29.83 23.25
C SER A 143 -0.42 -28.63 24.17
N SER A 144 -1.06 -28.89 25.31
CA SER A 144 -1.30 -27.90 26.37
C SER A 144 0.01 -27.30 26.89
N PRO A 145 0.06 -26.00 27.23
CA PRO A 145 1.23 -25.44 27.89
C PRO A 145 1.17 -25.74 29.40
N ALA A 146 2.29 -26.22 29.94
CA ALA A 146 2.54 -26.29 31.38
C ALA A 146 2.84 -24.89 31.94
N ALA A 147 2.46 -24.64 33.19
CA ALA A 147 2.64 -23.36 33.89
C ALA A 147 4.14 -23.01 34.06
N PRO A 148 4.53 -21.73 33.95
CA PRO A 148 5.91 -21.30 34.18
C PRO A 148 6.25 -21.20 35.67
N PRO A 149 7.52 -21.43 36.07
CA PRO A 149 7.97 -21.21 37.45
C PRO A 149 8.14 -19.70 37.76
N ALA A 150 8.01 -19.36 39.04
CA ALA A 150 8.10 -18.00 39.56
C ALA A 150 9.48 -17.34 39.32
N SER A 151 9.46 -16.06 38.92
CA SER A 151 10.65 -15.24 38.69
C SER A 151 11.28 -14.75 40.00
N PRO A 152 12.61 -14.75 40.15
CA PRO A 152 13.28 -14.07 41.26
C PRO A 152 13.34 -12.56 41.02
N SER A 153 13.01 -11.79 42.05
CA SER A 153 13.20 -10.34 42.12
C SER A 153 14.69 -9.99 42.05
N GLY A 154 15.08 -9.10 41.13
CA GLY A 154 16.47 -8.63 41.01
C GLY A 154 16.60 -7.33 40.23
N SER A 155 16.91 -6.26 40.98
CA SER A 155 17.46 -4.94 40.66
C SER A 155 17.53 -4.43 39.21
N SER A 156 16.94 -3.25 38.99
CA SER A 156 17.09 -2.44 37.77
C SER A 156 18.54 -2.01 37.54
N PRO A 157 19.07 -2.10 36.30
CA PRO A 157 20.35 -1.50 35.95
C PRO A 157 20.25 0.05 35.89
N PRO A 158 21.36 0.78 36.05
CA PRO A 158 21.35 2.24 35.94
C PRO A 158 20.98 2.68 34.52
N SER A 159 20.15 3.73 34.44
CA SER A 159 19.71 4.34 33.19
C SER A 159 20.91 4.92 32.44
N ALA A 160 21.35 4.25 31.37
CA ALA A 160 22.26 4.84 30.41
C ALA A 160 21.51 5.96 29.67
N ASN A 161 22.13 7.13 29.53
CA ASN A 161 21.60 8.16 28.63
C ASN A 161 21.49 7.58 27.22
N PRO A 162 20.41 7.87 26.48
CA PRO A 162 20.29 7.43 25.10
C PRO A 162 21.48 7.98 24.29
N PRO A 163 22.01 7.20 23.34
CA PRO A 163 23.03 7.72 22.42
C PRO A 163 22.48 8.96 21.71
N SER A 164 23.35 9.96 21.49
CA SER A 164 23.02 11.18 20.73
C SER A 164 22.43 10.81 19.37
N ASP A 165 21.39 11.52 18.95
CA ASP A 165 20.70 11.22 17.70
C ASP A 165 21.65 11.58 16.53
N PRO A 166 21.95 10.65 15.60
CA PRO A 166 22.77 10.98 14.42
C PRO A 166 22.19 12.12 13.57
N LEU A 167 20.91 12.47 13.76
CA LEU A 167 20.28 13.64 13.15
C LEU A 167 20.65 14.96 13.84
N ASP A 168 21.08 14.97 15.11
CA ASP A 168 21.55 16.18 15.82
C ASP A 168 22.84 16.74 15.19
N SER A 169 23.56 15.91 14.43
CA SER A 169 24.76 16.32 13.67
C SER A 169 24.43 16.97 12.33
N LEU A 170 23.18 16.87 11.88
CA LEU A 170 22.71 17.58 10.70
C LEU A 170 22.36 18.99 11.16
N ASP A 171 23.17 19.97 10.75
CA ASP A 171 22.92 21.38 10.98
C ASP A 171 21.72 21.84 10.13
N ILE A 172 20.52 21.38 10.51
CA ILE A 172 19.25 21.71 9.86
C ILE A 172 18.74 22.99 10.53
N PRO A 173 18.75 24.13 9.83
CA PRO A 173 18.17 25.34 10.39
C PRO A 173 16.70 25.13 10.68
N GLU A 174 16.24 25.56 11.86
CA GLU A 174 14.81 25.57 12.20
C GLU A 174 14.05 26.39 11.14
N VAL A 175 12.95 25.81 10.65
CA VAL A 175 12.06 26.42 9.63
C VAL A 175 10.88 27.11 10.30
#